data_AF-V4S112-F1
#
_entry.id   AF-V4S112-F1
#
_cell.length_a   1.000
_cell.length_b   1.000
_cell.length_c   1.000
_cell.angle_alpha   90.00
_cell.angle_beta   90.00
_cell.angle_gamma   90.00
#
_symmetry.space_group_name_H-M   'P 1'
#
loop_
_entity.id
_entity.type
_entity.pdbx_description
1 polymer ?
#
loop_
_entity_poly.entity_id
_entity_poly.type
_entity_poly.pdbx_seq_one_letter_code
_entity_poly.pdbx_strand_id
1 'polypeptide(L)'
;MNIYVAISATIALALSIFSFPLLNNFYLLKLTPATTTTTTTNLEADLVVTNGVIFTGDDSLLFADSMAIKNGRIVSVGNYSAVQQLAADGTNVLNLQGKVVVPGFIDSHVHFIPGGLQMARVKLRGVSHKDEFVRRVKEAVKNSKKGSWILGGGWNNDLWGGDLPMASWIDDITPHNPVWLSRMDGHMGLANSVALQLVGITNLSEDPNGGTIMKTSSGEPTGLLIDAAMKLILPWIPEVSVDERREALLRASNLALSRGVTTVVDFGRYYPGESVQLSWEDFADVYQWASYSEKMKIRVCLFFPLETWSSLADLINKTGHVLSDWVYLGGVKAFADGSLGSNSALFHEPYADEPHNYGLQVMELESLLSMTMASDKSGLQVAIHAIGDRANDLVLDMYKSVVVTTGKRDQRFRIEHAQHLASGTAARFGDQGIVASMQPQHLLDDADSARKKLGVDRAERESYLFQSLLANNALLALGSDWPVADINPLFAIRTAMKRIPPGWDNAWIPSERISFTDALIAHTLSAARACFLENDVGSLSPGKIADFVILSTFSWEDFAAEVSASIEATYVSGVQAYP
;
A
#
# COMPACT_ATOMS: atom_id res chain seq x y z
N MET A 1 39.01 -73.24 15.13
CA MET A 1 38.84 -73.73 16.52
C MET A 1 38.99 -72.55 17.47
N ASN A 2 37.88 -71.99 17.96
CA ASN A 2 37.80 -71.34 19.27
C ASN A 2 36.32 -71.20 19.69
N ILE A 3 36.02 -71.63 20.91
CA ILE A 3 34.72 -72.13 21.41
C ILE A 3 33.85 -71.03 22.06
N TYR A 4 34.06 -69.75 21.71
CA TYR A 4 33.44 -68.62 22.44
C TYR A 4 32.28 -67.89 21.72
N VAL A 5 31.74 -68.43 20.62
CA VAL A 5 30.63 -67.77 19.87
C VAL A 5 29.31 -68.56 19.91
N ALA A 6 29.27 -69.77 20.48
CA ALA A 6 28.07 -70.61 20.50
C ALA A 6 27.24 -70.54 21.80
N ILE A 7 27.63 -69.71 22.78
CA ILE A 7 26.91 -69.56 24.07
C ILE A 7 26.52 -68.09 24.26
N SER A 8 25.58 -67.63 23.44
CA SER A 8 24.85 -66.37 23.69
C SER A 8 23.48 -66.34 23.00
N ALA A 9 23.25 -67.18 21.98
CA ALA A 9 21.95 -67.25 21.31
C ALA A 9 20.90 -68.08 22.10
N THR A 10 21.33 -68.98 22.98
CA THR A 10 20.42 -69.87 23.74
C THR A 10 19.91 -69.26 25.06
N ILE A 11 20.58 -68.23 25.59
CA ILE A 11 20.18 -67.58 26.86
C ILE A 11 19.17 -66.45 26.63
N ALA A 12 19.16 -65.81 25.45
CA ALA A 12 18.20 -64.75 25.13
C ALA A 12 16.78 -65.28 24.82
N LEU A 13 16.64 -66.52 24.34
CA LEU A 13 15.35 -67.12 24.00
C LEU A 13 14.62 -67.75 25.22
N ALA A 14 15.36 -68.06 26.29
CA ALA A 14 14.78 -68.61 27.52
C ALA A 14 14.20 -67.54 28.46
N LEU A 15 14.63 -66.28 28.33
CA LEU A 15 14.14 -65.14 29.12
C LEU A 15 12.89 -64.48 28.54
N SER A 16 12.49 -64.78 27.30
CA SER A 16 11.25 -64.25 26.70
C SER A 16 10.01 -65.12 26.96
N ILE A 17 10.18 -66.37 27.41
CA ILE A 17 9.07 -67.32 27.60
C ILE A 17 8.57 -67.37 29.06
N PHE A 18 9.31 -66.84 30.04
CA PHE A 18 8.93 -66.89 31.47
C PHE A 18 8.35 -65.59 32.06
N SER A 19 8.20 -64.53 31.27
CA SER A 19 7.67 -63.22 31.76
C SER A 19 6.23 -62.93 31.33
N PHE A 20 5.57 -63.86 30.62
CA PHE A 20 4.26 -63.65 30.02
C PHE A 20 2.99 -64.05 30.82
N PRO A 21 3.04 -64.55 32.08
CA PRO A 21 1.81 -64.79 32.85
C PRO A 21 1.71 -64.02 34.18
N LEU A 22 2.20 -62.77 34.27
CA LEU A 22 2.05 -61.93 35.48
C LEU A 22 1.28 -60.61 35.31
N LEU A 23 0.61 -60.40 34.16
CA LEU A 23 -0.21 -59.20 33.93
C LEU A 23 -1.71 -59.49 33.69
N ASN A 24 -2.17 -60.73 33.87
CA ASN A 24 -3.51 -61.14 33.47
C ASN A 24 -4.54 -61.30 34.62
N ASN A 25 -4.44 -60.52 35.70
CA ASN A 25 -5.37 -60.63 36.83
C ASN A 25 -6.04 -59.30 37.28
N PHE A 26 -6.12 -58.30 36.41
CA PHE A 26 -6.93 -57.09 36.67
C PHE A 26 -7.94 -56.78 35.56
N TYR A 27 -8.44 -57.81 34.85
CA TYR A 27 -9.65 -57.73 34.02
C TYR A 27 -10.84 -58.31 34.76
N LEU A 28 -11.49 -57.51 35.62
CA LEU A 28 -12.91 -57.62 35.98
C LEU A 28 -13.30 -56.48 36.92
N LEU A 29 -13.52 -55.29 36.36
CA LEU A 29 -14.31 -54.23 36.98
C LEU A 29 -15.17 -53.57 35.91
N LYS A 30 -16.43 -54.03 35.89
CA LYS A 30 -17.67 -53.39 35.41
C LYS A 30 -17.51 -52.32 34.31
N LEU A 31 -17.90 -52.72 33.10
CA LEU A 31 -18.45 -51.83 32.08
C LEU A 31 -19.68 -51.11 32.63
N THR A 32 -19.50 -49.92 33.20
CA THR A 32 -20.50 -48.86 33.08
C THR A 32 -20.15 -48.08 31.82
N PRO A 33 -21.10 -47.79 30.92
CA PRO A 33 -20.81 -46.89 29.81
C PRO A 33 -20.48 -45.54 30.44
N ALA A 34 -19.20 -45.17 30.42
CA ALA A 34 -18.84 -43.78 30.59
C ALA A 34 -19.45 -43.09 29.36
N THR A 35 -20.58 -42.43 29.57
CA THR A 35 -21.01 -41.34 28.72
C THR A 35 -19.85 -40.35 28.74
N THR A 36 -18.91 -40.50 27.80
CA THR A 36 -18.14 -39.39 27.31
C THR A 36 -19.19 -38.41 26.82
N THR A 37 -19.57 -37.49 27.70
CA THR A 37 -19.98 -36.18 27.28
C THR A 37 -18.80 -35.66 26.49
N THR A 38 -18.82 -35.92 25.18
CA THR A 38 -18.33 -34.96 24.22
C THR A 38 -19.10 -33.70 24.57
N THR A 39 -18.54 -32.87 25.43
CA THR A 39 -18.78 -31.45 25.35
C THR A 39 -18.27 -31.08 23.96
N THR A 40 -19.15 -31.23 22.96
CA THR A 40 -19.18 -30.31 21.85
C THR A 40 -19.28 -28.96 22.53
N THR A 41 -18.14 -28.31 22.78
CA THR A 41 -18.13 -26.88 23.00
C THR A 41 -18.81 -26.34 21.76
N ASN A 42 -20.09 -25.99 21.87
CA ASN A 42 -20.78 -25.30 20.81
C ASN A 42 -19.89 -24.10 20.48
N LEU A 43 -19.58 -23.92 19.21
CA LEU A 43 -18.77 -22.79 18.78
C LEU A 43 -19.59 -21.52 19.01
N GLU A 44 -19.36 -20.85 20.13
CA GLU A 44 -20.08 -19.63 20.51
C GLU A 44 -19.38 -18.40 19.93
N ALA A 45 -20.10 -17.60 19.17
CA ALA A 45 -19.60 -16.38 18.54
C ALA A 45 -19.48 -15.22 19.55
N ASP A 46 -18.47 -14.36 19.36
CA ASP A 46 -18.33 -13.12 20.13
C ASP A 46 -19.26 -12.02 19.58
N LEU A 47 -19.45 -12.03 18.26
CA LEU A 47 -20.31 -11.12 17.52
C LEU A 47 -21.11 -11.89 16.47
N VAL A 48 -22.42 -11.65 16.42
CA VAL A 48 -23.29 -12.06 15.32
C VAL A 48 -23.89 -10.81 14.69
N VAL A 49 -23.58 -10.61 13.41
CA VAL A 49 -24.10 -9.52 12.59
C VAL A 49 -25.29 -10.06 11.80
N THR A 50 -26.42 -9.35 11.81
CA THR A 50 -27.68 -9.81 11.19
C THR A 50 -28.37 -8.71 10.41
N ASN A 51 -29.30 -9.13 9.53
CA ASN A 51 -30.23 -8.25 8.82
C ASN A 51 -29.50 -7.17 8.00
N GLY A 52 -28.49 -7.57 7.23
CA GLY A 52 -27.77 -6.69 6.31
C GLY A 52 -27.87 -7.11 4.85
N VAL A 53 -27.28 -6.29 3.98
CA VAL A 53 -26.93 -6.68 2.61
C VAL A 53 -25.40 -6.81 2.57
N ILE A 54 -24.90 -8.01 2.88
CA ILE A 54 -23.46 -8.26 3.04
C ILE A 54 -22.90 -8.75 1.71
N PHE A 55 -22.17 -7.89 1.01
CA PHE A 55 -21.31 -8.32 -0.10
C PHE A 55 -20.08 -9.03 0.47
N THR A 56 -19.90 -10.30 0.18
CA THR A 56 -18.80 -11.08 0.74
C THR A 56 -17.51 -10.94 -0.07
N GLY A 57 -17.59 -10.65 -1.36
CA GLY A 57 -16.45 -10.75 -2.27
C GLY A 57 -15.99 -12.18 -2.54
N ASP A 58 -16.81 -13.18 -2.22
CA ASP A 58 -16.59 -14.61 -2.50
C ASP A 58 -17.55 -15.07 -3.60
N ASP A 59 -17.02 -15.55 -4.72
CA ASP A 59 -17.82 -16.01 -5.86
C ASP A 59 -18.77 -17.17 -5.51
N SER A 60 -18.46 -17.94 -4.46
CA SER A 60 -19.31 -19.05 -4.02
C SER A 60 -20.55 -18.59 -3.23
N LEU A 61 -20.51 -17.39 -2.65
CA LEU A 61 -21.59 -16.80 -1.88
C LEU A 61 -21.49 -15.28 -1.92
N LEU A 62 -21.82 -14.67 -3.05
CA LEU A 62 -21.56 -13.23 -3.27
C LEU A 62 -22.29 -12.31 -2.27
N PHE A 63 -23.47 -12.72 -1.82
CA PHE A 63 -24.28 -11.99 -0.86
C PHE A 63 -24.75 -12.87 0.30
N ALA A 64 -24.84 -12.26 1.47
CA ALA A 64 -25.36 -12.83 2.71
C ALA A 64 -26.20 -11.79 3.48
N ASP A 65 -27.00 -12.24 4.45
CA ASP A 65 -27.73 -11.35 5.35
C ASP A 65 -27.15 -11.32 6.78
N SER A 66 -26.34 -12.32 7.13
CA SER A 66 -25.79 -12.50 8.46
C SER A 66 -24.41 -13.15 8.46
N MET A 67 -23.60 -12.86 9.48
CA MET A 67 -22.30 -13.49 9.72
C MET A 67 -22.01 -13.62 11.23
N ALA A 68 -21.30 -14.67 11.61
CA ALA A 68 -20.85 -14.93 12.97
C ALA A 68 -19.33 -14.85 13.05
N ILE A 69 -18.82 -14.21 14.10
CA ILE A 69 -17.40 -13.92 14.31
C ILE A 69 -16.95 -14.45 15.67
N LYS A 70 -15.79 -15.12 15.70
CA LYS A 70 -15.13 -15.62 16.90
C LYS A 70 -13.64 -15.35 16.83
N ASN A 71 -13.07 -14.77 17.88
CA ASN A 71 -11.65 -14.40 17.97
C ASN A 71 -11.18 -13.61 16.74
N GLY A 72 -12.02 -12.66 16.30
CA GLY A 72 -11.77 -11.80 15.15
C GLY A 72 -11.79 -12.47 13.78
N ARG A 73 -12.20 -13.73 13.68
CA ARG A 73 -12.37 -14.45 12.41
C ARG A 73 -13.82 -14.83 12.16
N ILE A 74 -14.21 -14.84 10.90
CA ILE A 74 -15.53 -15.25 10.45
C ILE A 74 -15.63 -16.77 10.58
N VAL A 75 -16.61 -17.26 11.32
CA VAL A 75 -16.85 -18.70 11.50
C VAL A 75 -18.02 -19.21 10.67
N SER A 76 -18.96 -18.34 10.32
CA SER A 76 -20.10 -18.65 9.44
C SER A 76 -20.61 -17.37 8.78
N VAL A 77 -21.09 -17.47 7.54
CA VAL A 77 -21.70 -16.37 6.77
C VAL A 77 -22.79 -16.95 5.87
N GLY A 78 -23.91 -16.25 5.75
CA GLY A 78 -25.06 -16.72 4.98
C GLY A 78 -26.35 -16.03 5.40
N ASN A 79 -27.43 -16.81 5.50
CA ASN A 79 -28.68 -16.33 6.06
C ASN A 79 -28.69 -16.43 7.60
N TYR A 80 -29.68 -15.83 8.25
CA TYR A 80 -29.79 -15.89 9.71
C TYR A 80 -29.78 -17.31 10.28
N SER A 81 -30.39 -18.29 9.60
CA SER A 81 -30.42 -19.68 10.08
C SER A 81 -29.04 -20.34 10.09
N ALA A 82 -28.10 -19.89 9.25
CA ALA A 82 -26.72 -20.37 9.21
C ALA A 82 -25.87 -19.87 10.40
N VAL A 83 -26.32 -18.83 11.12
CA VAL A 83 -25.57 -18.23 12.23
C VAL A 83 -26.29 -18.28 13.58
N GLN A 84 -27.62 -18.42 13.59
CA GLN A 84 -28.43 -18.31 14.82
C GLN A 84 -28.03 -19.31 15.92
N GLN A 85 -27.51 -20.48 15.55
CA GLN A 85 -27.07 -21.51 16.52
C GLN A 85 -25.73 -21.18 17.18
N LEU A 86 -24.99 -20.20 16.64
CA LEU A 86 -23.71 -19.73 17.17
C LEU A 86 -23.89 -18.56 18.16
N ALA A 87 -25.11 -18.02 18.28
CA ALA A 87 -25.46 -17.03 19.28
C ALA A 87 -25.75 -17.71 20.62
N ALA A 88 -25.06 -17.29 21.68
CA ALA A 88 -25.21 -17.79 23.04
C ALA A 88 -25.25 -16.65 24.06
N ASP A 89 -25.41 -17.00 25.34
CA ASP A 89 -25.36 -16.03 26.44
C ASP A 89 -23.99 -15.33 26.45
N GLY A 90 -23.98 -14.03 26.15
CA GLY A 90 -22.77 -13.21 26.06
C GLY A 90 -22.33 -12.84 24.62
N THR A 91 -22.96 -13.41 23.59
CA THR A 91 -22.75 -12.99 22.20
C THR A 91 -23.33 -11.59 21.97
N ASN A 92 -22.53 -10.68 21.41
CA ASN A 92 -23.05 -9.40 20.94
C ASN A 92 -23.82 -9.59 19.63
N VAL A 93 -25.03 -9.06 19.53
CA VAL A 93 -25.83 -9.12 18.30
C VAL A 93 -25.94 -7.73 17.70
N LEU A 94 -25.39 -7.55 16.50
CA LEU A 94 -25.45 -6.32 15.74
C LEU A 94 -26.49 -6.45 14.63
N ASN A 95 -27.62 -5.77 14.78
CA ASN A 95 -28.63 -5.66 13.73
C ASN A 95 -28.29 -4.50 12.79
N LEU A 96 -28.00 -4.80 11.52
CA LEU A 96 -27.62 -3.84 10.49
C LEU A 96 -28.80 -3.03 9.93
N GLN A 97 -30.04 -3.40 10.25
CA GLN A 97 -31.26 -2.70 9.81
C GLN A 97 -31.36 -2.54 8.28
N GLY A 98 -30.89 -3.53 7.53
CA GLY A 98 -30.89 -3.56 6.06
C GLY A 98 -29.72 -2.79 5.42
N LYS A 99 -28.74 -2.30 6.20
CA LYS A 99 -27.59 -1.58 5.65
C LYS A 99 -26.68 -2.49 4.82
N VAL A 100 -26.00 -1.88 3.86
CA VAL A 100 -24.99 -2.53 3.03
C VAL A 100 -23.67 -2.69 3.80
N VAL A 101 -23.06 -3.87 3.67
CA VAL A 101 -21.73 -4.19 4.22
C VAL A 101 -20.83 -4.69 3.09
N VAL A 102 -19.58 -4.24 3.11
CA VAL A 102 -18.51 -4.69 2.20
C VAL A 102 -17.29 -5.15 3.01
N PRO A 103 -16.36 -5.95 2.43
CA PRO A 103 -15.09 -6.24 3.09
C PRO A 103 -14.34 -4.95 3.41
N GLY A 104 -13.55 -4.98 4.47
CA GLY A 104 -12.66 -3.87 4.83
C GLY A 104 -11.78 -3.50 3.65
N PHE A 105 -11.72 -2.21 3.32
CA PHE A 105 -10.93 -1.77 2.18
C PHE A 105 -9.44 -1.93 2.47
N ILE A 106 -8.69 -2.22 1.41
CA ILE A 106 -7.25 -2.33 1.40
C ILE A 106 -6.71 -1.26 0.47
N ASP A 107 -5.81 -0.42 0.97
CA ASP A 107 -5.06 0.49 0.13
C ASP A 107 -3.78 -0.20 -0.36
N SER A 108 -3.67 -0.42 -1.67
CA SER A 108 -2.58 -1.23 -2.25
C SER A 108 -1.25 -0.49 -2.33
N HIS A 109 -1.19 0.81 -2.04
CA HIS A 109 0.02 1.60 -2.08
C HIS A 109 -0.14 2.87 -1.24
N VAL A 110 0.61 2.99 -0.16
CA VAL A 110 0.69 4.23 0.64
C VAL A 110 2.11 4.47 1.13
N HIS A 111 2.32 5.70 1.61
CA HIS A 111 3.44 6.11 2.43
C HIS A 111 2.91 6.55 3.81
N PHE A 112 2.68 5.57 4.69
CA PHE A 112 1.77 5.74 5.82
C PHE A 112 2.30 6.66 6.92
N ILE A 113 3.53 6.42 7.40
CA ILE A 113 4.19 7.31 8.36
C ILE A 113 4.43 8.71 7.76
N PRO A 114 4.95 8.87 6.52
CA PRO A 114 5.02 10.15 5.82
C PRO A 114 3.72 10.95 5.83
N GLY A 115 2.60 10.34 5.45
CA GLY A 115 1.32 11.04 5.45
C GLY A 115 0.88 11.48 6.83
N GLY A 116 1.07 10.64 7.85
CA GLY A 116 0.78 10.99 9.25
C GLY A 116 1.63 12.14 9.78
N LEU A 117 2.88 12.25 9.34
CA LEU A 117 3.77 13.39 9.62
C LEU A 117 3.31 14.64 8.86
N GLN A 118 2.93 14.51 7.58
CA GLN A 118 2.47 15.62 6.76
C GLN A 118 1.20 16.27 7.32
N MET A 119 0.31 15.50 7.97
CA MET A 119 -0.89 16.03 8.63
C MET A 119 -0.59 17.08 9.71
N ALA A 120 0.62 17.09 10.27
CA ALA A 120 1.10 18.03 11.29
C ALA A 120 1.98 19.17 10.74
N ARG A 121 2.18 19.22 9.41
CA ARG A 121 3.06 20.17 8.71
C ARG A 121 2.26 21.24 7.94
N VAL A 122 2.94 22.15 7.22
CA VAL A 122 2.25 23.13 6.37
C VAL A 122 1.46 22.40 5.28
N LYS A 123 0.13 22.52 5.35
CA LYS A 123 -0.81 21.83 4.46
C LYS A 123 -0.96 22.61 3.16
N LEU A 124 -0.44 22.10 2.06
CA LEU A 124 -0.55 22.76 0.75
C LEU A 124 -1.39 21.98 -0.27
N ARG A 125 -1.96 20.82 0.13
CA ARG A 125 -2.94 20.08 -0.66
C ARG A 125 -4.16 20.95 -0.98
N GLY A 126 -4.57 20.94 -2.25
CA GLY A 126 -5.74 21.64 -2.76
C GLY A 126 -5.59 23.17 -2.81
N VAL A 127 -4.40 23.72 -2.56
CA VAL A 127 -4.15 25.15 -2.76
C VAL A 127 -4.17 25.43 -4.26
N SER A 128 -5.03 26.36 -4.68
CA SER A 128 -5.27 26.71 -6.08
C SER A 128 -4.87 28.15 -6.44
N HIS A 129 -4.18 28.86 -5.54
CA HIS A 129 -3.73 30.22 -5.77
C HIS A 129 -2.39 30.48 -5.05
N LYS A 130 -1.48 31.19 -5.72
CA LYS A 130 -0.18 31.61 -5.17
C LYS A 130 -0.30 32.32 -3.83
N ASP A 131 -1.24 33.26 -3.69
CA ASP A 131 -1.39 34.05 -2.46
C ASP A 131 -1.74 33.17 -1.25
N GLU A 132 -2.56 32.13 -1.46
CA GLU A 132 -2.91 31.17 -0.42
C GLU A 132 -1.71 30.28 -0.04
N PHE A 133 -0.89 29.89 -1.02
CA PHE A 133 0.37 29.17 -0.77
C PHE A 133 1.28 30.00 0.15
N VAL A 134 1.55 31.26 -0.23
CA VAL A 134 2.40 32.17 0.55
C VAL A 134 1.79 32.45 1.92
N ARG A 135 0.46 32.63 2.01
CA ARG A 135 -0.24 32.86 3.28
C ARG A 135 -0.06 31.70 4.27
N ARG A 136 -0.19 30.45 3.82
CA ARG A 136 -0.02 29.26 4.69
C ARG A 136 1.41 29.11 5.19
N VAL A 137 2.41 29.39 4.34
CA VAL A 137 3.82 29.41 4.75
C VAL A 137 4.05 30.51 5.79
N LYS A 138 3.52 31.72 5.56
CA LYS A 138 3.63 32.85 6.48
C LYS A 138 3.02 32.54 7.85
N GLU A 139 1.87 31.88 7.86
CA GLU A 139 1.18 31.46 9.08
C GLU A 139 2.02 30.46 9.89
N ALA A 140 2.67 29.50 9.21
CA ALA A 140 3.55 28.52 9.85
C ALA A 140 4.81 29.15 10.47
N VAL A 141 5.37 30.16 9.82
CA VAL A 141 6.58 30.86 10.31
C VAL A 141 6.30 31.69 11.56
N LYS A 142 5.09 32.26 11.69
CA LYS A 142 4.74 33.26 12.72
C LYS A 142 5.10 32.85 14.16
N ASN A 143 4.99 31.56 14.48
CA ASN A 143 5.27 31.01 15.81
C ASN A 143 6.49 30.06 15.83
N SER A 144 7.25 30.01 14.72
CA SER A 144 8.44 29.16 14.61
C SER A 144 9.65 29.78 15.32
N LYS A 145 10.54 28.94 15.83
CA LYS A 145 11.81 29.42 16.40
C LYS A 145 12.74 29.85 15.27
N LYS A 146 13.52 30.90 15.46
CA LYS A 146 14.55 31.29 14.47
C LYS A 146 15.46 30.08 14.17
N GLY A 147 15.68 29.79 12.89
CA GLY A 147 16.51 28.68 12.42
C GLY A 147 15.84 27.30 12.45
N SER A 148 14.61 27.15 12.97
CA SER A 148 13.88 25.88 12.85
C SER A 148 13.36 25.70 11.42
N TRP A 149 13.40 24.47 10.92
CA TRP A 149 12.88 24.14 9.60
C TRP A 149 11.36 24.30 9.54
N ILE A 150 10.88 24.88 8.43
CA ILE A 150 9.47 24.89 8.07
C ILE A 150 9.26 23.81 7.04
N LEU A 151 8.54 22.76 7.45
CA LEU A 151 8.26 21.60 6.62
C LEU A 151 6.79 21.58 6.21
N GLY A 152 6.52 21.09 5.01
CA GLY A 152 5.18 21.02 4.45
C GLY A 152 5.17 20.35 3.11
N GLY A 153 4.03 20.39 2.45
CA GLY A 153 3.92 19.89 1.09
C GLY A 153 2.51 19.54 0.67
N GLY A 154 2.44 18.73 -0.38
CA GLY A 154 1.19 18.38 -1.04
C GLY A 154 0.73 19.42 -2.05
N TRP A 155 1.58 20.38 -2.42
CA TRP A 155 1.22 21.39 -3.39
C TRP A 155 1.21 20.81 -4.81
N ASN A 156 0.33 21.32 -5.66
CA ASN A 156 0.25 20.98 -7.07
C ASN A 156 0.10 22.27 -7.88
N ASN A 157 1.10 22.59 -8.69
CA ASN A 157 1.12 23.80 -9.50
C ASN A 157 0.01 23.85 -10.57
N ASP A 158 -0.47 22.69 -11.00
CA ASP A 158 -1.52 22.61 -12.02
C ASP A 158 -2.84 23.20 -11.50
N LEU A 159 -3.05 23.22 -10.17
CA LEU A 159 -4.25 23.80 -9.55
C LEU A 159 -4.29 25.34 -9.57
N TRP A 160 -3.17 26.02 -9.86
CA TRP A 160 -3.11 27.49 -9.90
C TRP A 160 -2.60 28.05 -11.23
N GLY A 161 -2.71 27.28 -12.31
CA GLY A 161 -2.37 27.72 -13.67
C GLY A 161 -1.02 27.22 -14.18
N GLY A 162 -0.36 26.32 -13.45
CA GLY A 162 0.83 25.60 -13.91
C GLY A 162 2.16 26.25 -13.56
N ASP A 163 2.18 27.51 -13.10
CA ASP A 163 3.40 28.20 -12.69
C ASP A 163 4.09 27.48 -11.52
N LEU A 164 5.37 27.17 -11.71
CA LEU A 164 6.18 26.55 -10.66
C LEU A 164 6.55 27.57 -9.56
N PRO A 165 6.46 27.20 -8.27
CA PRO A 165 6.84 28.10 -7.20
C PRO A 165 8.35 28.28 -7.15
N MET A 166 8.81 29.42 -6.62
CA MET A 166 10.23 29.74 -6.49
C MET A 166 10.55 30.19 -5.07
N ALA A 167 11.81 30.09 -4.66
CA ALA A 167 12.31 30.56 -3.36
C ALA A 167 11.87 32.01 -3.10
N SER A 168 11.95 32.86 -4.13
CA SER A 168 11.53 34.27 -4.09
C SER A 168 10.06 34.50 -3.73
N TRP A 169 9.18 33.49 -3.84
CA TRP A 169 7.79 33.61 -3.38
C TRP A 169 7.69 33.65 -1.86
N ILE A 170 8.66 33.09 -1.15
CA ILE A 170 8.61 32.86 0.29
C ILE A 170 9.82 33.42 1.05
N ASP A 171 10.88 33.88 0.38
CA ASP A 171 12.09 34.40 1.03
C ASP A 171 11.81 35.56 1.98
N ASP A 172 11.00 36.55 1.56
CA ASP A 172 10.67 37.73 2.37
C ASP A 172 9.93 37.37 3.67
N ILE A 173 9.18 36.27 3.67
CA ILE A 173 8.42 35.79 4.84
C ILE A 173 9.17 34.72 5.64
N THR A 174 10.32 34.23 5.17
CA THR A 174 11.12 33.17 5.79
C THR A 174 12.61 33.54 5.97
N PRO A 175 12.98 34.81 6.28
CA PRO A 175 14.36 35.29 6.16
C PRO A 175 15.36 34.64 7.13
N HIS A 176 14.88 33.86 8.08
CA HIS A 176 15.69 33.23 9.13
C HIS A 176 15.38 31.75 9.35
N ASN A 177 14.53 31.17 8.53
CA ASN A 177 14.06 29.81 8.70
C ASN A 177 14.27 29.06 7.39
N PRO A 178 15.03 27.96 7.39
CA PRO A 178 15.10 27.11 6.20
C PRO A 178 13.71 26.48 5.96
N VAL A 179 13.32 26.40 4.69
CA VAL A 179 12.02 25.88 4.26
C VAL A 179 12.24 24.70 3.31
N TRP A 180 11.45 23.65 3.49
CA TRP A 180 11.32 22.55 2.53
C TRP A 180 9.85 22.16 2.35
N LEU A 181 9.32 22.33 1.14
CA LEU A 181 7.92 22.06 0.81
C LEU A 181 7.85 21.06 -0.35
N SER A 182 7.47 19.82 -0.08
CA SER A 182 7.36 18.79 -1.12
C SER A 182 6.16 19.01 -2.03
N ARG A 183 6.34 18.80 -3.34
CA ARG A 183 5.26 18.67 -4.32
C ARG A 183 4.42 17.44 -3.97
N MET A 184 3.17 17.45 -4.40
CA MET A 184 2.21 16.38 -4.15
C MET A 184 2.72 15.00 -4.57
N ASP A 185 3.44 14.90 -5.69
CA ASP A 185 3.97 13.64 -6.23
C ASP A 185 5.21 13.11 -5.50
N GLY A 186 5.81 13.88 -4.58
CA GLY A 186 7.03 13.48 -3.88
C GLY A 186 8.32 13.49 -4.72
N HIS A 187 8.26 13.86 -6.00
CA HIS A 187 9.41 13.89 -6.93
C HIS A 187 10.04 15.28 -7.09
N MET A 188 9.47 16.29 -6.42
CA MET A 188 9.98 17.66 -6.43
C MET A 188 9.78 18.30 -5.07
N GLY A 189 10.67 19.21 -4.67
CA GLY A 189 10.46 20.05 -3.49
C GLY A 189 11.02 21.45 -3.65
N LEU A 190 10.41 22.40 -2.93
CA LEU A 190 10.81 23.80 -2.90
C LEU A 190 11.63 24.10 -1.64
N ALA A 191 12.89 24.49 -1.85
CA ALA A 191 13.78 25.08 -0.87
C ALA A 191 13.80 26.61 -0.99
N ASN A 192 13.77 27.33 0.14
CA ASN A 192 13.99 28.79 0.12
C ASN A 192 15.48 29.13 0.08
N SER A 193 15.82 30.40 -0.12
CA SER A 193 17.21 30.86 -0.25
C SER A 193 18.05 30.57 1.01
N VAL A 194 17.45 30.62 2.21
CA VAL A 194 18.14 30.25 3.47
C VAL A 194 18.56 28.78 3.44
N ALA A 195 17.68 27.88 2.99
CA ALA A 195 17.97 26.47 2.91
C ALA A 195 19.01 26.16 1.81
N LEU A 196 18.92 26.81 0.63
CA LEU A 196 19.94 26.67 -0.43
C LEU A 196 21.33 27.10 0.03
N GLN A 197 21.42 28.22 0.75
CA GLN A 197 22.69 28.71 1.33
C GLN A 197 23.25 27.75 2.38
N LEU A 198 22.38 27.18 3.23
CA LEU A 198 22.78 26.23 4.25
C LEU A 198 23.47 25.00 3.65
N VAL A 199 22.98 24.52 2.49
CA VAL A 199 23.48 23.30 1.84
C VAL A 199 24.49 23.58 0.73
N GLY A 200 24.79 24.85 0.44
CA GLY A 200 25.79 25.25 -0.54
C GLY A 200 25.39 25.09 -2.00
N ILE A 201 24.08 25.08 -2.31
CA ILE A 201 23.61 25.07 -3.71
C ILE A 201 23.74 26.48 -4.29
N THR A 202 24.42 26.59 -5.43
CA THR A 202 24.71 27.85 -6.12
C THR A 202 24.44 27.72 -7.62
N ASN A 203 24.60 28.81 -8.37
CA ASN A 203 24.52 28.80 -9.83
C ASN A 203 25.55 27.86 -10.50
N LEU A 204 26.66 27.55 -9.81
CA LEU A 204 27.71 26.62 -10.27
C LEU A 204 27.42 25.15 -9.95
N SER A 205 26.38 24.84 -9.16
CA SER A 205 26.05 23.44 -8.82
C SER A 205 25.61 22.67 -10.05
N GLU A 206 26.18 21.48 -10.27
CA GLU A 206 25.78 20.58 -11.35
C GLU A 206 24.62 19.68 -10.93
N ASP A 207 23.85 19.23 -11.90
CA ASP A 207 22.78 18.24 -11.69
C ASP A 207 23.39 16.89 -11.30
N PRO A 208 22.92 16.22 -10.22
CA PRO A 208 23.35 14.86 -9.91
C PRO A 208 22.77 13.87 -10.91
N ASN A 209 23.38 12.68 -11.04
CA ASN A 209 22.77 11.61 -11.82
C ASN A 209 21.36 11.28 -11.26
N GLY A 210 20.37 11.28 -12.15
CA GLY A 210 18.97 10.97 -11.85
C GLY A 210 18.21 12.11 -11.16
N GLY A 211 18.69 13.36 -11.22
CA GLY A 211 18.00 14.50 -10.63
C GLY A 211 18.37 15.83 -11.26
N THR A 212 17.55 16.84 -11.00
CA THR A 212 17.69 18.18 -11.61
C THR A 212 17.61 19.27 -10.55
N ILE A 213 18.54 20.21 -10.59
CA ILE A 213 18.49 21.48 -9.87
C ILE A 213 17.90 22.51 -10.82
N MET A 214 16.64 22.89 -10.63
CA MET A 214 16.02 23.87 -11.52
C MET A 214 16.67 25.25 -11.35
N LYS A 215 17.05 25.86 -12.48
CA LYS A 215 17.68 27.17 -12.55
C LYS A 215 16.87 28.12 -13.42
N THR A 216 16.96 29.41 -13.12
CA THR A 216 16.42 30.47 -13.98
C THR A 216 17.24 30.58 -15.28
N SER A 217 16.78 31.38 -16.23
CA SER A 217 17.53 31.72 -17.44
C SER A 217 18.86 32.44 -17.15
N SER A 218 19.03 33.04 -15.96
CA SER A 218 20.29 33.64 -15.51
C SER A 218 21.22 32.64 -14.82
N GLY A 219 20.81 31.37 -14.68
CA GLY A 219 21.58 30.31 -14.02
C GLY A 219 21.40 30.23 -12.50
N GLU A 220 20.58 31.10 -11.90
CA GLU A 220 20.37 31.08 -10.44
C GLU A 220 19.41 29.96 -10.04
N PRO A 221 19.68 29.19 -8.97
CA PRO A 221 18.77 28.15 -8.50
C PRO A 221 17.41 28.73 -8.12
N THR A 222 16.32 28.12 -8.60
CA THR A 222 14.95 28.56 -8.29
C THR A 222 14.49 28.15 -6.90
N GLY A 223 15.18 27.18 -6.29
CA GLY A 223 14.74 26.48 -5.09
C GLY A 223 14.10 25.12 -5.37
N LEU A 224 13.77 24.79 -6.62
CA LEU A 224 13.18 23.50 -6.95
C LEU A 224 14.27 22.44 -7.20
N LEU A 225 14.17 21.34 -6.46
CA LEU A 225 15.03 20.16 -6.60
C LEU A 225 14.15 18.97 -6.98
N ILE A 226 14.54 18.25 -8.03
CA ILE A 226 13.78 17.13 -8.62
C ILE A 226 14.56 15.82 -8.41
N ASP A 227 13.84 14.78 -8.00
CA ASP A 227 14.35 13.41 -7.83
C ASP A 227 15.69 13.35 -7.06
N ALA A 228 16.77 12.81 -7.65
CA ALA A 228 18.03 12.64 -6.94
C ALA A 228 18.66 13.96 -6.45
N ALA A 229 18.27 15.12 -6.98
CA ALA A 229 18.72 16.42 -6.47
C ALA A 229 18.21 16.71 -5.06
N MET A 230 17.13 16.07 -4.62
CA MET A 230 16.64 16.18 -3.24
C MET A 230 17.66 15.66 -2.21
N LYS A 231 18.57 14.74 -2.60
CA LYS A 231 19.67 14.25 -1.74
C LYS A 231 20.58 15.39 -1.24
N LEU A 232 20.63 16.51 -1.94
CA LEU A 232 21.46 17.65 -1.57
C LEU A 232 20.93 18.38 -0.34
N ILE A 233 19.61 18.30 -0.08
CA ILE A 233 18.96 19.04 1.02
C ILE A 233 18.44 18.15 2.14
N LEU A 234 17.91 16.97 1.82
CA LEU A 234 17.24 16.09 2.80
C LEU A 234 18.12 15.76 4.02
N PRO A 235 19.43 15.46 3.90
CA PRO A 235 20.29 15.18 5.06
C PRO A 235 20.48 16.36 6.02
N TRP A 236 20.15 17.58 5.61
CA TRP A 236 20.26 18.79 6.44
C TRP A 236 18.97 19.09 7.23
N ILE A 237 17.87 18.40 6.89
CA ILE A 237 16.62 18.50 7.62
C ILE A 237 16.75 17.66 8.89
N PRO A 238 16.51 18.23 10.09
CA PRO A 238 16.51 17.49 11.33
C PRO A 238 15.51 16.34 11.27
N GLU A 239 15.99 15.16 11.64
CA GLU A 239 15.15 13.97 11.70
C GLU A 239 14.03 14.13 12.73
N VAL A 240 12.85 13.63 12.39
CA VAL A 240 11.67 13.67 13.26
C VAL A 240 11.86 12.76 14.46
N SER A 241 11.32 13.17 15.62
CA SER A 241 11.44 12.34 16.83
C SER A 241 10.65 11.04 16.70
N VAL A 242 11.08 10.01 17.43
CA VAL A 242 10.36 8.72 17.49
C VAL A 242 8.90 8.90 17.90
N ASP A 243 8.64 9.74 18.90
CA ASP A 243 7.28 9.99 19.39
C ASP A 243 6.42 10.67 18.32
N GLU A 244 6.97 11.60 17.54
CA GLU A 244 6.24 12.19 16.41
C GLU A 244 5.89 11.17 15.32
N ARG A 245 6.77 10.19 15.05
CA ARG A 245 6.52 9.09 14.11
C ARG A 245 5.44 8.13 14.63
N ARG A 246 5.44 7.83 15.93
CA ARG A 246 4.38 7.03 16.57
C ARG A 246 3.03 7.73 16.55
N GLU A 247 3.00 9.03 16.83
CA GLU A 247 1.78 9.83 16.70
C GLU A 247 1.33 9.95 15.23
N ALA A 248 2.25 9.96 14.27
CA ALA A 248 1.94 9.91 12.85
C ALA A 248 1.21 8.61 12.48
N LEU A 249 1.67 7.44 12.96
CA LEU A 249 0.96 6.18 12.79
C LEU A 249 -0.49 6.29 13.29
N LEU A 250 -0.70 6.79 14.51
CA LEU A 250 -2.03 6.89 15.10
C LEU A 250 -2.95 7.84 14.32
N ARG A 251 -2.44 8.99 13.89
CA ARG A 251 -3.21 9.94 13.05
C ARG A 251 -3.60 9.30 11.71
N ALA A 252 -2.64 8.65 11.04
CA ALA A 252 -2.86 7.99 9.77
C ALA A 252 -3.88 6.84 9.91
N SER A 253 -3.77 6.01 10.96
CA SER A 253 -4.73 4.93 11.23
C SER A 253 -6.14 5.45 11.48
N ASN A 254 -6.30 6.52 12.26
CA ASN A 254 -7.62 7.10 12.50
C ASN A 254 -8.25 7.63 11.20
N LEU A 255 -7.45 8.27 10.34
CA LEU A 255 -7.91 8.71 9.03
C LEU A 255 -8.32 7.52 8.15
N ALA A 256 -7.45 6.51 8.02
CA ALA A 256 -7.72 5.30 7.24
C ALA A 256 -9.03 4.61 7.69
N LEU A 257 -9.20 4.40 9.00
CA LEU A 257 -10.40 3.79 9.56
C LEU A 257 -11.66 4.62 9.29
N SER A 258 -11.58 5.96 9.37
CA SER A 258 -12.70 6.85 9.01
C SER A 258 -13.10 6.77 7.52
N ARG A 259 -12.23 6.19 6.68
CA ARG A 259 -12.47 5.92 5.25
C ARG A 259 -12.76 4.45 4.96
N GLY A 260 -12.91 3.60 5.99
CA GLY A 260 -13.15 2.17 5.84
C GLY A 260 -11.92 1.35 5.48
N VAL A 261 -10.72 1.94 5.51
CA VAL A 261 -9.46 1.23 5.21
C VAL A 261 -8.99 0.51 6.46
N THR A 262 -8.86 -0.81 6.33
CA THR A 262 -8.50 -1.74 7.43
C THR A 262 -7.10 -2.32 7.26
N THR A 263 -6.59 -2.33 6.03
CA THR A 263 -5.25 -2.80 5.67
C THR A 263 -4.59 -1.83 4.70
N VAL A 264 -3.28 -1.62 4.83
CA VAL A 264 -2.49 -0.84 3.87
C VAL A 264 -1.23 -1.59 3.46
N VAL A 265 -0.80 -1.39 2.22
CA VAL A 265 0.53 -1.78 1.74
C VAL A 265 1.42 -0.54 1.82
N ASP A 266 2.29 -0.50 2.81
CA ASP A 266 3.14 0.66 3.12
C ASP A 266 4.53 0.50 2.50
N PHE A 267 4.91 1.48 1.68
CA PHE A 267 6.21 1.59 1.04
C PHE A 267 7.23 2.39 1.89
N GLY A 268 6.81 2.82 3.08
CA GLY A 268 7.69 3.39 4.10
C GLY A 268 8.17 4.80 3.78
N ARG A 269 9.13 5.28 4.57
CA ARG A 269 9.84 6.55 4.34
C ARG A 269 10.94 6.41 3.28
N TYR A 270 10.52 5.99 2.08
CA TYR A 270 11.43 5.75 0.97
C TYR A 270 10.91 6.45 -0.29
N TYR A 271 11.55 7.59 -0.59
CA TYR A 271 11.36 8.40 -1.80
C TYR A 271 12.71 8.54 -2.51
N PRO A 272 12.73 8.92 -3.80
CA PRO A 272 13.97 9.25 -4.48
C PRO A 272 14.78 10.28 -3.68
N GLY A 273 15.95 9.85 -3.21
CA GLY A 273 16.86 10.71 -2.46
C GLY A 273 16.80 10.62 -0.94
N GLU A 274 15.84 9.91 -0.37
CA GLU A 274 15.79 9.66 1.07
C GLU A 274 16.76 8.55 1.49
N SER A 275 17.12 8.55 2.78
CA SER A 275 17.94 7.47 3.35
C SER A 275 17.16 6.16 3.42
N VAL A 276 17.77 5.08 2.95
CA VAL A 276 17.19 3.73 3.02
C VAL A 276 16.97 3.24 4.46
N GLN A 277 17.61 3.88 5.46
CA GLN A 277 17.49 3.48 6.86
C GLN A 277 16.17 3.94 7.51
N LEU A 278 15.52 4.98 6.98
CA LEU A 278 14.31 5.55 7.59
C LEU A 278 13.16 4.54 7.67
N SER A 279 13.03 3.67 6.66
CA SER A 279 12.04 2.57 6.67
C SER A 279 12.35 1.51 7.74
N TRP A 280 13.63 1.23 8.00
CA TRP A 280 14.05 0.30 9.05
C TRP A 280 13.84 0.88 10.46
N GLU A 281 14.07 2.18 10.62
CA GLU A 281 13.77 2.90 11.86
C GLU A 281 12.25 2.95 12.12
N ASP A 282 11.41 3.11 11.09
CA ASP A 282 9.95 3.03 11.25
C ASP A 282 9.50 1.62 11.64
N PHE A 283 10.09 0.61 10.99
CA PHE A 283 9.83 -0.77 11.35
C PHE A 283 10.12 -1.04 12.83
N ALA A 284 11.32 -0.70 13.31
CA ALA A 284 11.75 -0.98 14.67
C ALA A 284 11.05 -0.08 15.72
N ASP A 285 11.05 1.23 15.51
CA ASP A 285 10.63 2.18 16.54
C ASP A 285 9.13 2.42 16.59
N VAL A 286 8.43 2.16 15.48
CA VAL A 286 7.00 2.46 15.32
C VAL A 286 6.18 1.19 15.16
N TYR A 287 6.42 0.37 14.12
CA TYR A 287 5.56 -0.79 13.84
C TYR A 287 5.74 -1.91 14.87
N GLN A 288 6.98 -2.29 15.19
CA GLN A 288 7.24 -3.29 16.24
C GLN A 288 6.78 -2.79 17.60
N TRP A 289 7.08 -1.53 17.95
CA TRP A 289 6.58 -0.91 19.18
C TRP A 289 5.05 -0.96 19.26
N ALA A 290 4.35 -0.58 18.20
CA ALA A 290 2.89 -0.53 18.18
C ALA A 290 2.28 -1.93 18.25
N SER A 291 2.90 -2.93 17.63
CA SER A 291 2.48 -4.33 17.74
C SER A 291 2.65 -4.84 19.18
N TYR A 292 3.84 -4.68 19.78
CA TYR A 292 4.10 -5.13 21.16
C TYR A 292 3.32 -4.38 22.24
N SER A 293 2.97 -3.12 21.97
CA SER A 293 2.25 -2.26 22.92
C SER A 293 0.74 -2.22 22.67
N GLU A 294 0.21 -3.09 21.80
CA GLU A 294 -1.20 -3.17 21.43
C GLU A 294 -1.78 -1.81 20.95
N LYS A 295 -0.98 -1.07 20.17
CA LYS A 295 -1.34 0.23 19.58
C LYS A 295 -1.65 0.16 18.09
N MET A 296 -1.45 -0.99 17.44
CA MET A 296 -1.89 -1.19 16.05
C MET A 296 -3.41 -1.06 15.96
N LYS A 297 -3.87 -0.32 14.95
CA LYS A 297 -5.30 -0.08 14.67
C LYS A 297 -5.74 -0.59 13.30
N ILE A 298 -4.78 -0.76 12.40
CA ILE A 298 -4.97 -1.28 11.05
C ILE A 298 -3.86 -2.28 10.76
N ARG A 299 -4.04 -3.12 9.75
CA ARG A 299 -3.00 -4.04 9.26
C ARG A 299 -2.07 -3.35 8.29
N VAL A 300 -0.80 -3.75 8.32
CA VAL A 300 0.23 -3.22 7.42
C VAL A 300 0.98 -4.36 6.75
N CYS A 301 1.10 -4.29 5.42
CA CYS A 301 2.05 -5.07 4.63
C CYS A 301 3.21 -4.15 4.27
N LEU A 302 4.40 -4.42 4.82
CA LEU A 302 5.55 -3.52 4.74
C LEU A 302 6.47 -3.88 3.57
N PHE A 303 6.86 -2.86 2.81
CA PHE A 303 7.90 -2.92 1.80
C PHE A 303 9.12 -2.09 2.22
N PHE A 304 10.32 -2.59 1.92
CA PHE A 304 11.59 -1.97 2.29
C PHE A 304 12.38 -1.54 1.05
N PRO A 305 13.34 -0.62 1.14
CA PRO A 305 14.19 -0.25 0.01
C PRO A 305 14.91 -1.46 -0.59
N LEU A 306 14.90 -1.58 -1.92
CA LEU A 306 15.52 -2.69 -2.67
C LEU A 306 17.00 -2.88 -2.32
N GLU A 307 17.71 -1.80 -2.05
CA GLU A 307 19.12 -1.82 -1.66
C GLU A 307 19.36 -2.59 -0.35
N THR A 308 18.31 -2.78 0.45
CA THR A 308 18.35 -3.48 1.74
C THR A 308 17.78 -4.91 1.68
N TRP A 309 17.59 -5.46 0.47
CA TRP A 309 16.97 -6.79 0.26
C TRP A 309 17.56 -7.90 1.13
N SER A 310 18.89 -7.91 1.34
CA SER A 310 19.55 -8.95 2.13
C SER A 310 19.16 -8.88 3.61
N SER A 311 18.98 -7.67 4.15
CA SER A 311 18.54 -7.46 5.53
C SER A 311 17.10 -7.92 5.73
N LEU A 312 16.23 -7.67 4.74
CA LEU A 312 14.85 -8.16 4.78
C LEU A 312 14.78 -9.69 4.65
N ALA A 313 15.56 -10.28 3.74
CA ALA A 313 15.67 -11.73 3.61
C ALA A 313 16.15 -12.38 4.91
N ASP A 314 17.17 -11.81 5.57
CA ASP A 314 17.67 -12.29 6.86
C ASP A 314 16.62 -12.18 7.97
N LEU A 315 15.83 -11.10 8.00
CA LEU A 315 14.74 -10.93 8.94
C LEU A 315 13.65 -11.99 8.72
N ILE A 316 13.17 -12.14 7.48
CA ILE A 316 12.14 -13.12 7.11
C ILE A 316 12.61 -14.55 7.38
N ASN A 317 13.87 -14.88 7.13
CA ASN A 317 14.43 -16.20 7.47
C ASN A 317 14.39 -16.48 8.97
N LYS A 318 14.46 -15.45 9.82
CA LYS A 318 14.40 -15.58 11.29
C LYS A 318 12.98 -15.61 11.82
N THR A 319 12.07 -14.82 11.23
CA THR A 319 10.74 -14.56 11.81
C THR A 319 9.57 -15.09 10.99
N GLY A 320 9.79 -15.45 9.73
CA GLY A 320 8.75 -15.61 8.73
C GLY A 320 8.21 -14.25 8.24
N HIS A 321 7.31 -14.29 7.26
CA HIS A 321 6.64 -13.10 6.73
C HIS A 321 5.60 -12.51 7.71
N VAL A 322 4.88 -13.37 8.44
CA VAL A 322 3.85 -12.95 9.40
C VAL A 322 4.53 -12.68 10.75
N LEU A 323 4.67 -11.40 11.13
CA LEU A 323 5.24 -11.04 12.43
C LEU A 323 4.19 -11.02 13.54
N SER A 324 2.95 -10.68 13.19
CA SER A 324 1.77 -10.66 14.07
C SER A 324 0.51 -10.59 13.20
N ASP A 325 -0.67 -10.64 13.81
CA ASP A 325 -1.95 -10.42 13.11
C ASP A 325 -2.08 -9.03 12.46
N TRP A 326 -1.15 -8.11 12.77
CA TRP A 326 -1.14 -6.71 12.34
C TRP A 326 -0.05 -6.37 11.32
N VAL A 327 1.07 -7.11 11.31
CA VAL A 327 2.27 -6.75 10.56
C VAL A 327 2.73 -7.93 9.71
N TYR A 328 2.73 -7.71 8.40
CA TYR A 328 3.26 -8.63 7.40
C TYR A 328 4.48 -8.01 6.71
N LEU A 329 5.56 -8.78 6.57
CA LEU A 329 6.75 -8.39 5.81
C LEU A 329 6.52 -8.78 4.34
N GLY A 330 6.21 -7.80 3.49
CA GLY A 330 5.90 -8.00 2.09
C GLY A 330 7.13 -8.27 1.23
N GLY A 331 7.87 -7.21 0.93
CA GLY A 331 8.95 -7.28 -0.03
C GLY A 331 9.77 -6.01 -0.12
N VAL A 332 10.29 -5.74 -1.31
CA VAL A 332 11.19 -4.61 -1.57
C VAL A 332 10.67 -3.67 -2.64
N LYS A 333 10.99 -2.38 -2.51
CA LYS A 333 10.58 -1.27 -3.38
C LYS A 333 11.78 -0.62 -4.05
N ALA A 334 11.63 -0.26 -5.32
CA ALA A 334 12.58 0.56 -6.07
C ALA A 334 11.87 1.53 -7.03
N PHE A 335 12.67 2.37 -7.70
CA PHE A 335 12.21 3.36 -8.67
C PHE A 335 12.92 3.17 -10.01
N ALA A 336 12.16 3.04 -11.10
CA ALA A 336 12.71 3.04 -12.45
C ALA A 336 12.84 4.48 -13.00
N ASP A 337 11.82 5.31 -12.76
CA ASP A 337 11.72 6.69 -13.24
C ASP A 337 11.10 7.63 -12.20
N GLY A 338 10.85 8.89 -12.60
CA GLY A 338 10.18 9.91 -11.80
C GLY A 338 8.68 10.02 -12.07
N SER A 339 8.14 11.24 -12.16
CA SER A 339 6.70 11.50 -12.35
C SER A 339 6.37 12.34 -13.59
N LEU A 340 5.13 12.23 -14.08
CA LEU A 340 4.62 13.09 -15.14
C LEU A 340 4.61 14.57 -14.68
N GLY A 341 4.16 14.80 -13.44
CA GLY A 341 4.02 16.15 -12.88
C GLY A 341 5.34 16.92 -12.77
N SER A 342 6.45 16.23 -12.54
CA SER A 342 7.80 16.79 -12.45
C SER A 342 8.62 16.68 -13.74
N ASN A 343 7.99 16.26 -14.86
CA ASN A 343 8.64 16.01 -16.15
C ASN A 343 9.82 15.01 -16.06
N SER A 344 9.73 14.04 -15.15
CA SER A 344 10.79 13.06 -14.89
C SER A 344 10.37 11.61 -15.11
N ALA A 345 9.11 11.33 -15.42
CA ALA A 345 8.69 10.02 -15.92
C ALA A 345 9.34 9.71 -17.26
N LEU A 346 9.85 8.48 -17.43
CA LEU A 346 10.70 8.08 -18.56
C LEU A 346 9.87 7.52 -19.72
N PHE A 347 9.95 8.22 -20.85
CA PHE A 347 9.14 7.98 -22.02
C PHE A 347 9.96 7.55 -23.26
N HIS A 348 9.30 6.86 -24.21
CA HIS A 348 9.90 6.53 -25.51
C HIS A 348 10.00 7.76 -26.42
N GLU A 349 8.96 8.60 -26.41
CA GLU A 349 8.90 9.88 -27.12
C GLU A 349 9.11 11.04 -26.14
N PRO A 350 9.72 12.16 -26.57
CA PRO A 350 9.97 13.28 -25.68
C PRO A 350 8.66 13.94 -25.21
N TYR A 351 8.75 14.69 -24.12
CA TYR A 351 7.65 15.54 -23.66
C TYR A 351 7.31 16.57 -24.76
N ALA A 352 6.01 16.78 -25.00
CA ALA A 352 5.51 17.71 -26.01
C ALA A 352 5.82 19.18 -25.64
N ASP A 353 5.87 19.51 -24.36
CA ASP A 353 6.24 20.83 -23.85
C ASP A 353 7.75 21.02 -23.63
N GLU A 354 8.53 19.92 -23.69
CA GLU A 354 9.99 19.93 -23.57
C GLU A 354 10.64 18.97 -24.59
N PRO A 355 10.83 19.36 -25.87
CA PRO A 355 11.15 18.47 -27.00
C PRO A 355 12.47 17.68 -26.95
N HIS A 356 13.25 17.84 -25.88
CA HIS A 356 14.52 17.12 -25.65
C HIS A 356 14.52 16.35 -24.32
N ASN A 357 13.47 16.49 -23.52
CA ASN A 357 13.30 15.78 -22.29
C ASN A 357 12.56 14.47 -22.58
N TYR A 358 13.13 13.34 -22.16
CA TYR A 358 12.49 12.01 -22.22
C TYR A 358 12.15 11.50 -20.83
N GLY A 359 12.41 12.28 -19.77
CA GLY A 359 12.36 11.86 -18.38
C GLY A 359 13.71 11.41 -17.85
N LEU A 360 13.69 10.92 -16.61
CA LEU A 360 14.88 10.51 -15.87
C LEU A 360 14.83 9.02 -15.57
N GLN A 361 15.97 8.36 -15.74
CA GLN A 361 16.19 7.05 -15.17
C GLN A 361 16.73 7.25 -13.74
N VAL A 362 15.93 6.90 -12.73
CA VAL A 362 16.25 7.23 -11.33
C VAL A 362 17.30 6.26 -10.75
N MET A 363 17.25 4.99 -11.15
CA MET A 363 18.24 3.97 -10.76
C MET A 363 18.94 3.38 -11.99
N GLU A 364 20.23 3.09 -11.85
CA GLU A 364 20.98 2.40 -12.91
C GLU A 364 20.41 1.00 -13.17
N LEU A 365 20.09 0.70 -14.45
CA LEU A 365 19.42 -0.54 -14.85
C LEU A 365 20.18 -1.81 -14.43
N GLU A 366 21.51 -1.81 -14.53
CA GLU A 366 22.33 -2.97 -14.12
C GLU A 366 22.21 -3.24 -12.61
N SER A 367 22.21 -2.18 -11.80
CA SER A 367 22.04 -2.26 -10.36
C SER A 367 20.64 -2.75 -10.00
N LEU A 368 19.62 -2.16 -10.64
CA LEU A 368 18.22 -2.54 -10.47
C LEU A 368 17.99 -4.02 -10.81
N LEU A 369 18.50 -4.49 -11.95
CA LEU A 369 18.43 -5.90 -12.37
C LEU A 369 19.13 -6.82 -11.36
N SER A 370 20.36 -6.51 -10.98
CA SER A 370 21.16 -7.33 -10.05
C SER A 370 20.45 -7.50 -8.70
N MET A 371 19.95 -6.40 -8.12
CA MET A 371 19.23 -6.45 -6.84
C MET A 371 17.86 -7.12 -6.96
N THR A 372 17.16 -6.94 -8.09
CA THR A 372 15.89 -7.64 -8.35
C THR A 372 16.11 -9.16 -8.43
N MET A 373 17.15 -9.60 -9.15
CA MET A 373 17.53 -11.02 -9.23
C MET A 373 17.89 -11.59 -7.85
N ALA A 374 18.63 -10.84 -7.03
CA ALA A 374 19.02 -11.27 -5.69
C ALA A 374 17.81 -11.36 -4.73
N SER A 375 16.90 -10.39 -4.83
CA SER A 375 15.65 -10.36 -4.07
C SER A 375 14.75 -11.54 -4.42
N ASP A 376 14.59 -11.81 -5.72
CA ASP A 376 13.77 -12.92 -6.21
C ASP A 376 14.32 -14.29 -5.79
N LYS A 377 15.64 -14.51 -5.89
CA LYS A 377 16.31 -15.72 -5.37
C LYS A 377 16.11 -15.91 -3.87
N SER A 378 15.89 -14.82 -3.14
CA SER A 378 15.63 -14.83 -1.70
C SER A 378 14.14 -14.95 -1.36
N GLY A 379 13.27 -15.15 -2.37
CA GLY A 379 11.82 -15.30 -2.19
C GLY A 379 11.08 -13.99 -1.93
N LEU A 380 11.73 -12.83 -2.03
CA LEU A 380 11.10 -11.54 -1.77
C LEU A 380 10.21 -11.11 -2.94
N GLN A 381 9.07 -10.50 -2.65
CA GLN A 381 8.30 -9.77 -3.66
C GLN A 381 9.04 -8.49 -4.04
N VAL A 382 9.07 -8.15 -5.32
CA VAL A 382 9.69 -6.90 -5.80
C VAL A 382 8.60 -6.01 -6.41
N ALA A 383 8.54 -4.77 -5.94
CA ALA A 383 7.65 -3.71 -6.41
C ALA A 383 8.49 -2.56 -6.96
N ILE A 384 8.21 -2.14 -8.19
CA ILE A 384 8.99 -1.08 -8.85
C ILE A 384 8.05 -0.01 -9.34
N HIS A 385 8.34 1.23 -8.94
CA HIS A 385 7.70 2.42 -9.48
C HIS A 385 8.09 2.58 -10.95
N ALA A 386 7.09 2.64 -11.83
CA ALA A 386 7.26 2.99 -13.24
C ALA A 386 6.03 3.77 -13.75
N ILE A 387 6.22 5.06 -14.07
CA ILE A 387 5.14 5.93 -14.56
C ILE A 387 5.13 6.00 -16.08
N GLY A 388 6.28 6.28 -16.69
CA GLY A 388 6.39 6.44 -18.14
C GLY A 388 6.33 5.12 -18.91
N ASP A 389 5.96 5.19 -20.19
CA ASP A 389 5.77 4.02 -21.04
C ASP A 389 7.07 3.21 -21.23
N ARG A 390 8.19 3.90 -21.41
CA ARG A 390 9.51 3.28 -21.51
C ARG A 390 9.96 2.67 -20.19
N ALA A 391 9.68 3.31 -19.06
CA ALA A 391 9.98 2.73 -17.74
C ALA A 391 9.24 1.40 -17.54
N ASN A 392 7.95 1.36 -17.87
CA ASN A 392 7.13 0.15 -17.78
C ASN A 392 7.69 -0.98 -18.65
N ASP A 393 8.02 -0.70 -19.91
CA ASP A 393 8.61 -1.70 -20.81
C ASP A 393 9.94 -2.26 -20.30
N LEU A 394 10.83 -1.38 -19.80
CA LEU A 394 12.12 -1.77 -19.23
C LEU A 394 11.95 -2.68 -18.01
N VAL A 395 11.03 -2.35 -17.10
CA VAL A 395 10.75 -3.16 -15.91
C VAL A 395 10.15 -4.51 -16.28
N LEU A 396 9.23 -4.55 -17.25
CA LEU A 396 8.67 -5.81 -17.75
C LEU A 396 9.73 -6.70 -18.42
N ASP A 397 10.63 -6.13 -19.23
CA ASP A 397 11.75 -6.88 -19.82
C ASP A 397 12.70 -7.43 -18.76
N MET A 398 12.97 -6.63 -17.72
CA MET A 398 13.79 -7.02 -16.60
C MET A 398 13.15 -8.15 -15.80
N TYR A 399 11.88 -8.05 -15.42
CA TYR A 399 11.17 -9.10 -14.71
C TYR A 399 11.12 -10.41 -15.51
N LYS A 400 10.85 -10.34 -16.82
CA LYS A 400 10.92 -11.51 -17.70
C LYS A 400 12.31 -12.17 -17.64
N SER A 401 13.37 -11.37 -17.71
CA SER A 401 14.75 -11.86 -17.65
C SER A 401 15.10 -12.48 -16.30
N VAL A 402 14.61 -11.90 -15.20
CA VAL A 402 14.74 -12.45 -13.85
C VAL A 402 14.09 -13.82 -13.78
N VAL A 403 12.81 -13.95 -14.16
CA VAL A 403 12.07 -15.24 -14.12
C VAL A 403 12.75 -16.32 -14.95
N VAL A 404 13.26 -15.98 -16.15
CA VAL A 404 14.02 -16.91 -16.99
C VAL A 404 15.28 -17.41 -16.29
N THR A 405 15.93 -16.57 -15.50
CA THR A 405 17.22 -16.86 -14.87
C THR A 405 17.08 -17.55 -13.51
N THR A 406 16.09 -17.15 -12.71
CA THR A 406 15.89 -17.63 -11.33
C THR A 406 14.88 -18.77 -11.24
N GLY A 407 14.05 -18.95 -12.27
CA GLY A 407 13.00 -19.96 -12.33
C GLY A 407 11.61 -19.39 -12.02
N LYS A 408 10.57 -20.05 -12.51
CA LYS A 408 9.17 -19.63 -12.28
C LYS A 408 8.72 -20.01 -10.87
N ARG A 409 8.23 -19.03 -10.11
CA ARG A 409 7.50 -19.19 -8.84
C ARG A 409 6.21 -18.37 -8.90
N ASP A 410 5.49 -18.25 -7.80
CA ASP A 410 4.48 -17.20 -7.65
C ASP A 410 5.22 -15.90 -7.26
N GLN A 411 5.83 -15.22 -8.24
CA GLN A 411 6.61 -13.99 -7.95
C GLN A 411 5.72 -12.85 -7.50
N ARG A 412 4.54 -12.74 -8.14
CA ARG A 412 3.65 -11.57 -8.12
C ARG A 412 4.44 -10.26 -8.13
N PHE A 413 5.41 -10.15 -9.03
CA PHE A 413 6.12 -8.90 -9.22
C PHE A 413 5.11 -7.77 -9.46
N ARG A 414 5.42 -6.60 -8.93
CA ARG A 414 4.51 -5.47 -8.98
C ARG A 414 5.14 -4.34 -9.75
N ILE A 415 4.34 -3.68 -10.56
CA ILE A 415 4.64 -2.36 -11.07
C ILE A 415 3.67 -1.40 -10.40
N GLU A 416 4.24 -0.43 -9.70
CA GLU A 416 3.50 0.63 -9.06
C GLU A 416 3.25 1.75 -10.07
N HIS A 417 2.05 2.32 -10.01
CA HIS A 417 1.48 3.32 -10.90
C HIS A 417 1.06 2.77 -12.26
N ALA A 418 1.98 2.20 -13.04
CA ALA A 418 1.73 1.71 -14.40
C ALA A 418 0.95 2.73 -15.26
N GLN A 419 1.26 4.01 -15.06
CA GLN A 419 0.36 5.11 -15.37
C GLN A 419 0.22 5.35 -16.88
N HIS A 420 1.33 5.29 -17.61
CA HIS A 420 1.36 5.41 -19.06
C HIS A 420 1.98 4.15 -19.65
N LEU A 421 1.24 3.49 -20.54
CA LEU A 421 1.59 2.21 -21.11
C LEU A 421 1.61 2.32 -22.63
N ALA A 422 2.75 2.01 -23.25
CA ALA A 422 2.84 1.94 -24.70
C ALA A 422 1.87 0.89 -25.25
N SER A 423 1.50 1.01 -26.53
CA SER A 423 0.62 0.06 -27.20
C SER A 423 1.07 -1.40 -27.00
N GLY A 424 0.16 -2.26 -26.55
CA GLY A 424 0.43 -3.69 -26.27
C GLY A 424 1.04 -3.98 -24.91
N THR A 425 1.50 -2.97 -24.16
CA THR A 425 2.13 -3.16 -22.85
C THR A 425 1.17 -3.75 -21.82
N ALA A 426 -0.12 -3.37 -21.85
CA ALA A 426 -1.12 -3.93 -20.94
C ALA A 426 -1.26 -5.47 -21.06
N ALA A 427 -1.10 -6.04 -22.27
CA ALA A 427 -1.13 -7.49 -22.47
C ALA A 427 0.03 -8.21 -21.76
N ARG A 428 1.19 -7.56 -21.74
CA ARG A 428 2.40 -8.09 -21.11
C ARG A 428 2.25 -8.31 -19.61
N PHE A 429 1.41 -7.52 -18.94
CA PHE A 429 1.13 -7.70 -17.50
C PHE A 429 0.46 -9.04 -17.22
N GLY A 430 -0.61 -9.37 -17.97
CA GLY A 430 -1.31 -10.65 -17.82
C GLY A 430 -0.45 -11.84 -18.22
N ASP A 431 0.23 -11.76 -19.37
CA ASP A 431 1.11 -12.84 -19.87
C ASP A 431 2.22 -13.20 -18.88
N GLN A 432 2.73 -12.22 -18.14
CA GLN A 432 3.82 -12.38 -17.19
C GLN A 432 3.35 -12.54 -15.73
N GLY A 433 2.06 -12.40 -15.45
CA GLY A 433 1.52 -12.45 -14.08
C GLY A 433 1.98 -11.28 -13.20
N ILE A 434 2.15 -10.10 -13.79
CA ILE A 434 2.58 -8.88 -13.10
C ILE A 434 1.35 -8.18 -12.51
N VAL A 435 1.49 -7.72 -11.27
CA VAL A 435 0.48 -6.90 -10.61
C VAL A 435 0.59 -5.46 -11.11
N ALA A 436 -0.53 -4.89 -11.56
CA ALA A 436 -0.66 -3.46 -11.79
C ALA A 436 -1.27 -2.80 -10.54
N SER A 437 -0.45 -2.09 -9.77
CA SER A 437 -0.88 -1.36 -8.56
C SER A 437 -1.09 0.11 -8.93
N MET A 438 -2.33 0.54 -9.16
CA MET A 438 -2.64 1.84 -9.78
C MET A 438 -3.49 2.75 -8.89
N GLN A 439 -3.41 4.07 -9.13
CA GLN A 439 -4.07 5.08 -8.30
C GLN A 439 -5.11 5.86 -9.12
N PRO A 440 -6.42 5.53 -9.03
CA PRO A 440 -7.44 6.17 -9.86
C PRO A 440 -7.50 7.67 -9.69
N GLN A 441 -7.32 8.20 -8.48
CA GLN A 441 -7.44 9.63 -8.23
C GLN A 441 -6.35 10.46 -8.94
N HIS A 442 -5.17 9.90 -9.21
CA HIS A 442 -4.12 10.62 -9.95
C HIS A 442 -4.62 11.04 -11.34
N LEU A 443 -5.51 10.24 -11.97
CA LEU A 443 -6.15 10.56 -13.25
C LEU A 443 -6.82 11.94 -13.22
N LEU A 444 -7.50 12.26 -12.12
CA LEU A 444 -8.27 13.50 -12.01
C LEU A 444 -7.36 14.73 -11.97
N ASP A 445 -6.21 14.60 -11.32
CA ASP A 445 -5.21 15.66 -11.21
C ASP A 445 -4.36 15.76 -12.49
N ASP A 446 -4.13 14.64 -13.18
CA ASP A 446 -3.21 14.56 -14.31
C ASP A 446 -3.86 14.80 -15.68
N ALA A 447 -5.17 14.69 -15.85
CA ALA A 447 -5.79 14.68 -17.19
C ALA A 447 -5.40 15.86 -18.09
N ASP A 448 -5.43 17.08 -17.55
CA ASP A 448 -5.01 18.28 -18.28
C ASP A 448 -3.49 18.31 -18.49
N SER A 449 -2.73 17.92 -17.46
CA SER A 449 -1.26 17.86 -17.48
C SER A 449 -0.76 16.86 -18.52
N ALA A 450 -1.33 15.65 -18.57
CA ALA A 450 -1.01 14.60 -19.53
C ALA A 450 -1.28 15.04 -20.97
N ARG A 451 -2.42 15.67 -21.25
CA ARG A 451 -2.74 16.19 -22.60
C ARG A 451 -1.77 17.28 -23.05
N LYS A 452 -1.31 18.12 -22.13
CA LYS A 452 -0.31 19.16 -22.41
C LYS A 452 1.09 18.57 -22.61
N LYS A 453 1.51 17.69 -21.72
CA LYS A 453 2.89 17.16 -21.62
C LYS A 453 3.18 16.02 -22.60
N LEU A 454 2.19 15.21 -22.95
CA LEU A 454 2.35 14.08 -23.86
C LEU A 454 1.74 14.34 -25.25
N GLY A 455 0.93 15.38 -25.37
CA GLY A 455 0.03 15.59 -26.50
C GLY A 455 -1.26 14.77 -26.36
N VAL A 456 -2.35 15.28 -26.93
CA VAL A 456 -3.70 14.72 -26.75
C VAL A 456 -3.79 13.26 -27.19
N ASP A 457 -3.32 12.95 -28.40
CA ASP A 457 -3.43 11.61 -28.99
C ASP A 457 -2.70 10.54 -28.16
N ARG A 458 -1.49 10.86 -27.68
CA ARG A 458 -0.69 9.95 -26.85
C ARG A 458 -1.31 9.78 -25.47
N ALA A 459 -1.69 10.90 -24.84
CA ALA A 459 -2.31 10.89 -23.52
C ALA A 459 -3.60 10.04 -23.51
N GLU A 460 -4.45 10.14 -24.53
CA GLU A 460 -5.71 9.38 -24.63
C GLU A 460 -5.52 7.90 -24.95
N ARG A 461 -4.43 7.52 -25.61
CA ARG A 461 -4.15 6.11 -25.95
C ARG A 461 -3.44 5.32 -24.86
N GLU A 462 -2.64 6.00 -24.03
CA GLU A 462 -1.63 5.32 -23.20
C GLU A 462 -1.87 5.49 -21.70
N SER A 463 -2.75 6.40 -21.26
CA SER A 463 -2.86 6.77 -19.85
C SER A 463 -3.96 6.02 -19.10
N TYR A 464 -3.63 5.51 -17.91
CA TYR A 464 -4.56 4.92 -16.95
C TYR A 464 -5.42 3.79 -17.55
N LEU A 465 -4.76 2.79 -18.16
CA LEU A 465 -5.38 1.71 -18.94
C LEU A 465 -6.02 0.59 -18.08
N PHE A 466 -6.87 0.95 -17.11
CA PHE A 466 -7.48 0.02 -16.15
C PHE A 466 -8.25 -1.12 -16.81
N GLN A 467 -9.12 -0.81 -17.79
CA GLN A 467 -9.96 -1.81 -18.44
C GLN A 467 -9.15 -2.68 -19.38
N SER A 468 -8.18 -2.10 -20.09
CA SER A 468 -7.26 -2.86 -20.93
C SER A 468 -6.41 -3.84 -20.11
N LEU A 469 -5.94 -3.45 -18.93
CA LEU A 469 -5.22 -4.36 -18.01
C LEU A 469 -6.11 -5.53 -17.56
N LEU A 470 -7.34 -5.25 -17.11
CA LEU A 470 -8.30 -6.29 -16.72
C LEU A 470 -8.65 -7.22 -17.88
N ALA A 471 -8.92 -6.67 -19.07
CA ALA A 471 -9.25 -7.44 -20.27
C ALA A 471 -8.11 -8.36 -20.73
N ASN A 472 -6.88 -8.06 -20.32
CA ASN A 472 -5.70 -8.89 -20.58
C ASN A 472 -5.32 -9.78 -19.38
N ASN A 473 -6.21 -9.97 -18.40
CA ASN A 473 -5.98 -10.81 -17.21
C ASN A 473 -4.84 -10.33 -16.28
N ALA A 474 -4.48 -9.04 -16.32
CA ALA A 474 -3.58 -8.49 -15.31
C ALA A 474 -4.28 -8.45 -13.94
N LEU A 475 -3.53 -8.69 -12.86
CA LEU A 475 -4.05 -8.47 -11.51
C LEU A 475 -3.99 -6.96 -11.20
N LEU A 476 -5.15 -6.31 -11.27
CA LEU A 476 -5.31 -4.90 -10.91
C LEU A 476 -5.56 -4.75 -9.40
N ALA A 477 -4.71 -3.99 -8.72
CA ALA A 477 -4.91 -3.53 -7.35
C ALA A 477 -4.97 -2.01 -7.34
N LEU A 478 -5.95 -1.43 -6.62
CA LEU A 478 -6.12 0.01 -6.53
C LEU A 478 -5.68 0.54 -5.17
N GLY A 479 -4.99 1.67 -5.20
CA GLY A 479 -4.50 2.37 -4.02
C GLY A 479 -4.60 3.88 -4.17
N SER A 480 -4.17 4.60 -3.14
CA SER A 480 -4.20 6.08 -3.13
C SER A 480 -2.84 6.73 -3.29
N ASP A 481 -1.77 5.98 -3.06
CA ASP A 481 -0.43 6.54 -2.85
C ASP A 481 -0.45 7.64 -1.78
N TRP A 482 -1.28 7.45 -0.74
CA TRP A 482 -1.45 8.49 0.28
C TRP A 482 -0.10 8.86 0.93
N PRO A 483 0.24 10.16 1.03
CA PRO A 483 -0.66 11.33 0.93
C PRO A 483 -0.77 12.02 -0.44
N VAL A 484 -0.31 11.39 -1.54
CA VAL A 484 -0.40 11.92 -2.92
C VAL A 484 -1.86 12.09 -3.34
N ALA A 485 -2.73 11.10 -3.13
CA ALA A 485 -4.19 11.24 -3.22
C ALA A 485 -4.89 11.06 -1.86
N ASP A 486 -6.21 11.32 -1.75
CA ASP A 486 -6.97 11.00 -0.54
C ASP A 486 -7.08 9.46 -0.40
N ILE A 487 -6.83 8.93 0.80
CA ILE A 487 -6.90 7.49 1.13
C ILE A 487 -8.34 6.91 1.02
N ASN A 488 -9.34 7.72 0.66
CA ASN A 488 -10.74 7.33 0.53
C ASN A 488 -11.00 6.39 -0.67
N PRO A 489 -11.27 5.08 -0.44
CA PRO A 489 -11.48 4.10 -1.51
C PRO A 489 -12.77 4.35 -2.28
N LEU A 490 -13.84 4.84 -1.64
CA LEU A 490 -15.10 5.13 -2.33
C LEU A 490 -14.91 6.21 -3.41
N PHE A 491 -14.01 7.16 -3.17
CA PHE A 491 -13.70 8.17 -4.17
C PHE A 491 -12.84 7.60 -5.30
N ALA A 492 -11.86 6.73 -4.99
CA ALA A 492 -11.07 6.04 -6.00
C ALA A 492 -11.93 5.11 -6.88
N ILE A 493 -12.86 4.35 -6.29
CA ILE A 493 -13.84 3.51 -7.01
C ILE A 493 -14.68 4.37 -7.96
N ARG A 494 -15.27 5.47 -7.46
CA ARG A 494 -16.06 6.38 -8.30
C ARG A 494 -15.22 6.95 -9.45
N THR A 495 -13.95 7.26 -9.19
CA THR A 495 -13.02 7.78 -10.19
C THR A 495 -12.74 6.75 -11.28
N ALA A 496 -12.45 5.50 -10.91
CA ALA A 496 -12.20 4.41 -11.87
C ALA A 496 -13.44 4.12 -12.75
N MET A 497 -14.64 4.27 -12.20
CA MET A 497 -15.90 4.09 -12.93
C MET A 497 -16.26 5.28 -13.82
N LYS A 498 -16.14 6.51 -13.32
CA LYS A 498 -16.67 7.70 -13.99
C LYS A 498 -15.60 8.37 -14.86
N ARG A 499 -14.36 8.49 -14.36
CA ARG A 499 -13.19 9.11 -15.02
C ARG A 499 -13.42 10.54 -15.51
N ILE A 500 -14.15 11.36 -14.76
CA ILE A 500 -14.47 12.75 -15.14
C ILE A 500 -13.59 13.69 -14.32
N PRO A 501 -12.55 14.32 -14.93
CA PRO A 501 -11.72 15.30 -14.25
C PRO A 501 -12.54 16.51 -13.77
N PRO A 502 -12.10 17.22 -12.71
CA PRO A 502 -12.75 18.45 -12.27
C PRO A 502 -12.88 19.48 -13.41
N GLY A 503 -14.08 20.04 -13.59
CA GLY A 503 -14.35 21.02 -14.64
C GLY A 503 -14.63 20.44 -16.03
N TRP A 504 -14.63 19.11 -16.18
CA TRP A 504 -14.96 18.44 -17.44
C TRP A 504 -16.40 17.92 -17.43
N ASP A 505 -17.07 17.97 -18.59
CA ASP A 505 -18.43 17.42 -18.76
C ASP A 505 -18.44 15.92 -19.08
N ASN A 506 -17.34 15.41 -19.64
CA ASN A 506 -17.22 14.04 -20.14
C ASN A 506 -16.01 13.35 -19.54
N ALA A 507 -16.05 12.02 -19.56
CA ALA A 507 -14.92 11.24 -19.08
C ALA A 507 -13.71 11.34 -19.99
N TRP A 508 -12.54 11.36 -19.36
CA TRP A 508 -11.28 11.18 -20.05
C TRP A 508 -11.02 9.68 -20.26
N ILE A 509 -10.93 9.29 -21.54
CA ILE A 509 -10.74 7.89 -21.99
C ILE A 509 -11.88 6.99 -21.46
N PRO A 510 -13.14 7.20 -21.90
CA PRO A 510 -14.31 6.46 -21.37
C PRO A 510 -14.25 4.95 -21.60
N SER A 511 -13.47 4.47 -22.57
CA SER A 511 -13.23 3.04 -22.81
C SER A 511 -12.42 2.37 -21.69
N GLU A 512 -11.70 3.14 -20.87
CA GLU A 512 -10.88 2.66 -19.76
C GLU A 512 -11.60 2.75 -18.40
N ARG A 513 -12.93 2.88 -18.42
CA ARG A 513 -13.77 2.73 -17.23
C ARG A 513 -13.87 1.26 -16.86
N ILE A 514 -13.83 0.97 -15.57
CA ILE A 514 -14.08 -0.37 -15.03
C ILE A 514 -15.42 -0.43 -14.31
N SER A 515 -15.97 -1.64 -14.14
CA SER A 515 -17.23 -1.82 -13.43
C SER A 515 -17.08 -1.49 -11.94
N PHE A 516 -18.20 -1.20 -11.27
CA PHE A 516 -18.21 -1.03 -9.82
C PHE A 516 -17.64 -2.25 -9.10
N THR A 517 -18.06 -3.45 -9.50
CA THR A 517 -17.60 -4.71 -8.89
C THR A 517 -16.09 -4.90 -9.08
N ASP A 518 -15.56 -4.64 -10.27
CA ASP A 518 -14.10 -4.74 -10.51
C ASP A 518 -13.34 -3.74 -9.65
N ALA A 519 -13.80 -2.50 -9.56
CA ALA A 519 -13.18 -1.47 -8.72
C ALA A 519 -13.24 -1.81 -7.23
N LEU A 520 -14.36 -2.37 -6.75
CA LEU A 520 -14.52 -2.83 -5.37
C LEU A 520 -13.60 -4.01 -5.04
N ILE A 521 -13.52 -5.02 -5.92
CA ILE A 521 -12.60 -6.14 -5.79
C ILE A 521 -11.15 -5.65 -5.83
N ALA A 522 -10.84 -4.66 -6.67
CA ALA A 522 -9.51 -4.07 -6.77
C ALA A 522 -9.05 -3.33 -5.50
N HIS A 523 -9.99 -2.88 -4.66
CA HIS A 523 -9.74 -2.32 -3.32
C HIS A 523 -9.96 -3.32 -2.17
N THR A 524 -10.23 -4.60 -2.46
CA THR A 524 -10.46 -5.63 -1.44
C THR A 524 -9.68 -6.89 -1.81
N LEU A 525 -10.29 -7.85 -2.49
CA LEU A 525 -9.71 -9.17 -2.76
C LEU A 525 -8.45 -9.10 -3.64
N SER A 526 -8.46 -8.31 -4.71
CA SER A 526 -7.28 -8.21 -5.59
C SER A 526 -6.14 -7.44 -4.93
N ALA A 527 -6.44 -6.43 -4.10
CA ALA A 527 -5.44 -5.76 -3.28
C ALA A 527 -4.80 -6.72 -2.25
N ALA A 528 -5.59 -7.60 -1.64
CA ALA A 528 -5.06 -8.67 -0.77
C ALA A 528 -4.18 -9.65 -1.57
N ARG A 529 -4.63 -10.09 -2.76
CA ARG A 529 -3.86 -10.98 -3.65
C ARG A 529 -2.54 -10.34 -4.09
N ALA A 530 -2.53 -9.04 -4.35
CA ALA A 530 -1.35 -8.30 -4.76
C ALA A 530 -0.22 -8.29 -3.71
N CYS A 531 -0.50 -8.66 -2.46
CA CYS A 531 0.48 -8.71 -1.37
C CYS A 531 0.42 -10.00 -0.54
N PHE A 532 -0.10 -11.10 -1.12
CA PHE A 532 -0.16 -12.44 -0.52
C PHE A 532 -1.01 -12.55 0.76
N LEU A 533 -1.98 -11.65 0.95
CA LEU A 533 -2.88 -11.62 2.11
C LEU A 533 -4.28 -12.18 1.83
N GLU A 534 -4.52 -12.72 0.63
CA GLU A 534 -5.85 -13.16 0.20
C GLU A 534 -6.45 -14.31 1.01
N ASN A 535 -5.64 -15.02 1.80
CA ASN A 535 -6.12 -16.09 2.67
C ASN A 535 -6.66 -15.57 4.01
N ASP A 536 -6.32 -14.33 4.39
CA ASP A 536 -6.69 -13.74 5.67
C ASP A 536 -7.67 -12.57 5.54
N VAL A 537 -7.54 -11.74 4.50
CA VAL A 537 -8.36 -10.54 4.30
C VAL A 537 -8.90 -10.43 2.86
N GLY A 538 -9.62 -9.34 2.57
CA GLY A 538 -10.11 -9.00 1.23
C GLY A 538 -11.44 -9.65 0.83
N SER A 539 -11.98 -10.57 1.62
CA SER A 539 -13.35 -11.09 1.48
C SER A 539 -13.92 -11.51 2.84
N LEU A 540 -15.24 -11.60 2.94
CA LEU A 540 -15.97 -12.04 4.13
C LEU A 540 -16.37 -13.52 4.00
N SER A 541 -15.37 -14.40 4.09
CA SER A 541 -15.52 -15.85 3.98
C SER A 541 -15.12 -16.56 5.29
N PRO A 542 -15.66 -17.75 5.60
CA PRO A 542 -15.26 -18.49 6.80
C PRO A 542 -13.73 -18.73 6.87
N GLY A 543 -13.16 -18.58 8.05
CA GLY A 543 -11.72 -18.67 8.32
C GLY A 543 -10.96 -17.35 8.17
N LYS A 544 -11.49 -16.39 7.38
CA LYS A 544 -10.86 -15.08 7.21
C LYS A 544 -11.11 -14.16 8.39
N ILE A 545 -10.28 -13.13 8.49
CA ILE A 545 -10.40 -12.07 9.48
C ILE A 545 -11.65 -11.23 9.19
N ALA A 546 -12.38 -10.89 10.25
CA ALA A 546 -13.60 -10.11 10.19
C ALA A 546 -13.34 -8.60 10.07
N ASP A 547 -12.71 -8.20 8.97
CA ASP A 547 -12.55 -6.79 8.59
C ASP A 547 -13.68 -6.39 7.64
N PHE A 548 -14.56 -5.49 8.06
CA PHE A 548 -15.71 -5.08 7.25
C PHE A 548 -16.12 -3.63 7.50
N VAL A 549 -16.84 -3.07 6.52
CA VAL A 549 -17.32 -1.70 6.53
C VAL A 549 -18.83 -1.71 6.41
N ILE A 550 -19.50 -0.97 7.29
CA ILE A 550 -20.92 -0.67 7.19
C ILE A 550 -21.07 0.66 6.44
N LEU A 551 -21.88 0.66 5.39
CA LEU A 551 -22.16 1.86 4.60
C LEU A 551 -23.47 2.52 5.05
N SER A 552 -23.58 3.82 4.81
CA SER A 552 -24.77 4.62 5.16
C SER A 552 -26.01 4.36 4.28
N THR A 553 -25.96 3.35 3.41
CA THR A 553 -27.00 3.04 2.41
C THR A 553 -27.67 1.70 2.72
N PHE A 554 -28.91 1.56 2.25
CA PHE A 554 -29.75 0.37 2.37
C PHE A 554 -29.97 -0.34 1.02
N SER A 555 -29.41 0.20 -0.06
CA SER A 555 -29.59 -0.28 -1.44
C SER A 555 -28.23 -0.54 -2.06
N TRP A 556 -27.98 -1.80 -2.43
CA TRP A 556 -26.74 -2.20 -3.11
C TRP A 556 -26.71 -1.65 -4.52
N GLU A 557 -27.84 -1.66 -5.22
CA GLU A 557 -27.97 -1.24 -6.61
C GLU A 557 -27.71 0.27 -6.75
N ASP A 558 -28.32 1.09 -5.88
CA ASP A 558 -28.10 2.55 -5.91
C ASP A 558 -26.66 2.90 -5.53
N PHE A 559 -26.09 2.14 -4.58
CA PHE A 559 -24.69 2.30 -4.21
C PHE A 559 -23.76 1.91 -5.37
N ALA A 560 -24.00 0.79 -6.05
CA ALA A 560 -23.20 0.35 -7.17
C ALA A 560 -23.26 1.31 -8.37
N ALA A 561 -24.36 2.04 -8.54
CA ALA A 561 -24.53 3.00 -9.64
C ALA A 561 -23.70 4.29 -9.46
N GLU A 562 -23.69 4.85 -8.24
CA GLU A 562 -23.13 6.20 -7.98
C GLU A 562 -22.03 6.25 -6.90
N VAL A 563 -21.86 5.18 -6.13
CA VAL A 563 -20.92 5.08 -5.00
C VAL A 563 -21.15 6.23 -4.01
N SER A 564 -22.41 6.65 -3.81
CA SER A 564 -22.78 7.90 -3.12
C SER A 564 -22.83 7.77 -1.59
N ALA A 565 -22.69 6.56 -1.05
CA ALA A 565 -22.72 6.31 0.39
C ALA A 565 -21.47 6.84 1.11
N SER A 566 -21.59 7.03 2.42
CA SER A 566 -20.46 7.26 3.31
C SER A 566 -20.18 6.03 4.17
N ILE A 567 -19.00 6.01 4.79
CA ILE A 567 -18.63 5.04 5.81
C ILE A 567 -19.46 5.35 7.07
N GLU A 568 -20.31 4.42 7.47
CA GLU A 568 -21.05 4.50 8.73
C GLU A 568 -20.21 3.94 9.87
N ALA A 569 -19.54 2.80 9.68
CA ALA A 569 -18.67 2.22 10.69
C ALA A 569 -17.62 1.30 10.05
N THR A 570 -16.47 1.18 10.71
CA THR A 570 -15.39 0.28 10.29
C THR A 570 -15.08 -0.71 11.40
N TYR A 571 -15.06 -1.99 11.06
CA TYR A 571 -14.73 -3.08 11.96
C TYR A 571 -13.41 -3.71 11.56
N VAL A 572 -12.56 -3.96 12.54
CA VAL A 572 -11.27 -4.63 12.38
C VAL A 572 -11.23 -5.80 13.34
N SER A 573 -11.00 -7.01 12.85
CA SER A 573 -11.09 -8.25 13.64
C SER A 573 -12.42 -8.38 14.40
N GLY A 574 -13.54 -7.97 13.78
CA GLY A 574 -14.87 -8.02 14.41
C GLY A 574 -15.09 -7.00 15.52
N VAL A 575 -14.16 -6.07 15.76
CA VAL A 575 -14.28 -5.00 16.75
C VAL A 575 -14.49 -3.68 16.04
N GLN A 576 -15.46 -2.89 16.49
CA GLN A 576 -15.73 -1.56 15.94
C GLN A 576 -14.54 -0.62 16.20
N ALA A 577 -13.82 -0.26 15.15
CA ALA A 577 -12.63 0.59 15.21
C ALA A 577 -12.94 2.05 14.85
N TYR A 578 -14.04 2.31 14.14
CA TYR A 578 -14.55 3.65 13.84
C TYR A 578 -16.09 3.67 13.83
N PRO A 579 -16.75 4.67 14.44
CA PRO A 579 -18.20 4.77 14.58
C PRO A 579 -18.93 5.60 13.53
#